data_AF-A0A285BGG0-F1
#
_entry.id   AF-A0A285BGG0-F1
#
_cell.length_a   1.000
_cell.length_b   1.000
_cell.length_c   1.000
_cell.angle_alpha   90.00
_cell.angle_beta   90.00
_cell.angle_gamma   90.00
#
_symmetry.space_group_name_H-M   'P 1'
#
loop_
_entity.id
_entity.type
_entity.pdbx_description
1 polymer ?
#
loop_
_entity_poly.entity_id
_entity_poly.type
_entity_poly.pdbx_seq_one_letter_code
_entity_poly.pdbx_strand_id
1 'polypeptide(L)'
;MTQLEQVQNKLAYAYSMPYQKILQYKNKIRQLEKQELLLFMPEWNTDKAFEYLSTYLQRLSKKYQGQNVQAIAWTSGNNKKLSNLHDKAMAKVDRAFHEHDRNMFFMGLIEFDEIIEKIIEAYNQAQKAS
;
A
#
# COMPACT_ATOMS: atom_id res chain seq x y z
N MET A 1 -4.11 2.84 -27.09
CA MET A 1 -3.77 2.90 -25.67
C MET A 1 -5.04 3.18 -24.87
N THR A 2 -5.44 2.26 -24.00
CA THR A 2 -6.67 2.39 -23.18
C THR A 2 -6.47 3.41 -22.05
N GLN A 3 -7.57 3.88 -21.45
CA GLN A 3 -7.48 4.76 -20.27
C GLN A 3 -6.77 4.07 -19.09
N LEU A 4 -7.00 2.76 -18.91
CA LEU A 4 -6.31 1.97 -17.89
C LEU A 4 -4.80 1.95 -18.12
N GLU A 5 -4.36 1.67 -19.34
CA GLU A 5 -2.93 1.67 -19.71
C GLU A 5 -2.27 3.04 -19.46
N GLN A 6 -2.98 4.13 -19.74
CA GLN A 6 -2.47 5.48 -19.45
C GLN A 6 -2.27 5.73 -17.95
N VAL A 7 -3.18 5.27 -17.10
CA VAL A 7 -3.06 5.39 -15.64
C VAL A 7 -1.94 4.49 -15.12
N GLN A 8 -1.85 3.25 -15.61
CA GLN A 8 -0.78 2.31 -15.27
C GLN A 8 0.60 2.85 -15.63
N ASN A 9 0.76 3.47 -16.80
CA ASN A 9 2.01 4.12 -17.20
C ASN A 9 2.39 5.29 -16.29
N LYS A 10 1.41 6.11 -15.86
CA LYS A 10 1.64 7.20 -14.90
C LYS A 10 2.05 6.66 -13.54
N LEU A 11 1.43 5.59 -13.07
CA LEU A 11 1.79 4.92 -11.81
C LEU A 11 3.19 4.31 -11.89
N ALA A 12 3.52 3.60 -12.98
CA ALA A 12 4.84 3.03 -13.19
C ALA A 12 5.94 4.10 -13.11
N TYR A 13 5.74 5.23 -13.80
CA TYR A 13 6.64 6.38 -13.70
C TYR A 13 6.71 6.93 -12.27
N ALA A 14 5.58 7.08 -11.59
CA ALA A 14 5.55 7.60 -10.23
C ALA A 14 6.35 6.73 -9.25
N TYR A 15 6.21 5.41 -9.34
CA TYR A 15 6.96 4.46 -8.51
C TYR A 15 8.43 4.26 -8.93
N SER A 16 8.85 4.77 -10.10
CA SER A 16 10.27 4.84 -10.47
C SER A 16 10.99 6.06 -9.88
N MET A 17 10.27 7.02 -9.30
CA MET A 17 10.87 8.20 -8.70
C MET A 17 11.58 7.86 -7.38
N PRO A 18 12.57 8.67 -6.95
CA PRO A 18 13.14 8.57 -5.60
C PRO A 18 12.06 8.67 -4.51
N TYR A 19 12.24 7.94 -3.41
CA TYR A 19 11.27 7.84 -2.32
C TYR A 19 10.76 9.21 -1.82
N GLN A 20 11.66 10.20 -1.67
CA GLN A 20 11.29 11.55 -1.23
C GLN A 20 10.32 12.23 -2.21
N LYS A 21 10.47 12.01 -3.53
CA LYS A 21 9.52 12.52 -4.53
C LYS A 21 8.19 11.77 -4.47
N ILE A 22 8.20 10.46 -4.23
CA ILE A 22 6.97 9.67 -4.03
C ILE A 22 6.17 10.27 -2.86
N LEU A 23 6.81 10.60 -1.75
CA LEU A 23 6.17 11.24 -0.60
C LEU A 23 5.58 12.62 -0.95
N GLN A 24 6.33 13.46 -1.68
CA GLN A 24 5.85 14.78 -2.12
C GLN A 24 4.58 14.70 -2.97
N TYR A 25 4.47 13.66 -3.82
CA TYR A 25 3.33 13.47 -4.71
C TYR A 25 2.30 12.45 -4.21
N LYS A 26 2.37 12.04 -2.93
CA LYS A 26 1.57 10.96 -2.34
C LYS A 26 0.07 11.09 -2.64
N ASN A 27 -0.52 12.27 -2.48
CA ASN A 27 -1.94 12.48 -2.75
C ASN A 27 -2.31 12.29 -4.23
N LYS A 28 -1.44 12.73 -5.14
CA LYS A 28 -1.66 12.57 -6.59
C LYS A 28 -1.50 11.11 -7.01
N ILE A 29 -0.54 10.40 -6.41
CA ILE A 29 -0.35 8.96 -6.62
C ILE A 29 -1.59 8.20 -6.15
N ARG A 30 -2.12 8.50 -4.96
CA ARG A 30 -3.37 7.90 -4.44
C ARG A 30 -4.56 8.10 -5.35
N GLN A 31 -4.70 9.29 -5.94
CA GLN A 31 -5.75 9.54 -6.92
C GLN A 31 -5.60 8.65 -8.16
N LEU A 32 -4.37 8.46 -8.64
CA LEU A 32 -4.09 7.56 -9.76
C LEU A 32 -4.34 6.09 -9.39
N GLU A 33 -3.95 5.65 -8.18
CA GLU A 33 -4.21 4.29 -7.70
C GLU A 33 -5.72 4.01 -7.61
N LYS A 34 -6.50 4.97 -7.07
CA LYS A 34 -7.96 4.87 -7.03
C LYS A 34 -8.54 4.78 -8.43
N GLN A 35 -8.06 5.63 -9.34
CA GLN A 35 -8.52 5.62 -10.73
C GLN A 35 -8.20 4.30 -11.42
N GLU A 36 -7.00 3.76 -11.21
CA GLU A 36 -6.61 2.45 -11.73
C GLU A 36 -7.54 1.36 -11.20
N LEU A 37 -7.78 1.31 -9.90
CA LEU A 37 -8.66 0.31 -9.28
C LEU A 37 -10.05 0.33 -9.92
N LEU A 38 -10.64 1.52 -10.08
CA LEU A 38 -11.98 1.68 -10.65
C LEU A 38 -12.03 1.33 -12.15
N LEU A 39 -10.96 1.53 -12.90
CA LEU A 39 -10.87 1.16 -14.31
C LEU A 39 -10.60 -0.34 -14.50
N PHE A 40 -9.73 -0.90 -13.67
CA PHE A 40 -9.35 -2.31 -13.71
C PHE A 40 -10.49 -3.23 -13.23
N MET A 41 -11.15 -2.80 -12.15
CA MET A 41 -12.23 -3.49 -11.48
C MET A 41 -13.44 -2.53 -11.35
N PRO A 42 -14.19 -2.32 -12.46
CA PRO A 42 -15.33 -1.39 -12.51
C PRO A 42 -16.56 -1.90 -11.75
N GLU A 43 -16.62 -3.18 -11.45
CA GLU A 43 -17.48 -3.80 -10.43
C GLU A 43 -16.66 -4.80 -9.63
N TRP A 44 -17.14 -5.19 -8.45
CA TRP A 44 -16.41 -6.15 -7.62
C TRP A 44 -16.14 -7.45 -8.38
N ASN A 45 -14.89 -7.89 -8.37
CA ASN A 45 -14.45 -9.16 -8.89
C ASN A 45 -13.29 -9.66 -8.03
N THR A 46 -13.49 -10.79 -7.35
CA THR A 46 -12.53 -11.31 -6.36
C THR A 46 -11.16 -11.62 -6.96
N ASP A 47 -11.10 -12.21 -8.16
CA ASP A 47 -9.82 -12.53 -8.82
C ASP A 47 -9.04 -11.26 -9.15
N LYS A 48 -9.73 -10.24 -9.68
CA LYS A 48 -9.15 -8.91 -9.92
C LYS A 48 -8.74 -8.22 -8.63
N ALA A 49 -9.51 -8.34 -7.55
CA ALA A 49 -9.14 -7.78 -6.26
C ALA A 49 -7.83 -8.40 -5.75
N PHE A 50 -7.66 -9.73 -5.88
CA PHE A 50 -6.40 -10.40 -5.57
C PHE A 50 -5.24 -9.97 -6.48
N GLU A 51 -5.47 -9.85 -7.80
CA GLU A 51 -4.46 -9.38 -8.74
C GLU A 51 -4.00 -7.95 -8.42
N TYR A 52 -4.96 -7.07 -8.09
CA TYR A 52 -4.67 -5.71 -7.67
C TYR A 52 -3.90 -5.68 -6.35
N LEU A 53 -4.31 -6.47 -5.34
CA LEU A 53 -3.60 -6.58 -4.07
C LEU A 53 -2.14 -7.02 -4.28
N SER A 54 -1.92 -8.06 -5.10
CA SER A 54 -0.58 -8.55 -5.42
C SER A 54 0.28 -7.45 -6.08
N THR A 55 -0.28 -6.75 -7.06
CA THR A 55 0.38 -5.62 -7.74
C THR A 55 0.69 -4.48 -6.75
N TYR A 56 -0.23 -4.18 -5.84
CA TYR A 56 -0.08 -3.17 -4.82
C TYR A 56 1.08 -3.51 -3.86
N LEU A 57 1.13 -4.75 -3.37
CA LEU A 57 2.22 -5.23 -2.50
C LEU A 57 3.58 -5.17 -3.20
N GLN A 58 3.66 -5.48 -4.50
CA GLN A 58 4.89 -5.31 -5.28
C GLN A 58 5.33 -3.83 -5.36
N ARG A 59 4.38 -2.90 -5.52
CA ARG A 59 4.68 -1.46 -5.51
C ARG A 59 5.20 -1.01 -4.15
N LEU A 60 4.60 -1.47 -3.06
CA LEU A 60 5.11 -1.19 -1.72
C LEU A 60 6.52 -1.73 -1.50
N SER A 61 6.78 -2.98 -1.90
CA SER A 61 8.11 -3.57 -1.81
C SER A 61 9.16 -2.74 -2.57
N LYS A 62 8.81 -2.20 -3.76
CA LYS A 62 9.68 -1.29 -4.52
C LYS A 62 9.84 0.06 -3.84
N LYS A 63 8.73 0.70 -3.42
CA LYS A 63 8.68 1.99 -2.72
C LYS A 63 9.60 2.00 -1.50
N TYR A 64 9.59 0.91 -0.73
CA TYR A 64 10.34 0.76 0.50
C TYR A 64 11.64 -0.05 0.35
N GLN A 65 12.05 -0.38 -0.88
CA GLN A 65 13.28 -1.14 -1.17
C GLN A 65 13.42 -2.44 -0.34
N GLY A 66 12.29 -3.11 -0.05
CA GLY A 66 12.25 -4.32 0.78
C GLY A 66 12.45 -4.13 2.29
N GLN A 67 12.67 -2.91 2.78
CA GLN A 67 12.85 -2.63 4.23
C GLN A 67 11.59 -2.97 5.05
N ASN A 68 10.42 -2.96 4.40
CA ASN A 68 9.14 -3.27 5.04
C ASN A 68 9.13 -4.65 5.70
N VAL A 69 9.76 -5.68 5.11
CA VAL A 69 9.73 -7.05 5.66
C VAL A 69 10.42 -7.11 7.03
N GLN A 70 11.64 -6.56 7.12
CA GLN A 70 12.42 -6.54 8.36
C GLN A 70 11.78 -5.64 9.42
N ALA A 71 11.26 -4.48 9.01
CA ALA A 71 10.62 -3.52 9.92
C ALA A 71 9.31 -4.08 10.51
N ILE A 72 8.49 -4.77 9.71
CA ILE A 72 7.28 -5.46 10.19
C ILE A 72 7.66 -6.55 11.20
N ALA A 73 8.65 -7.40 10.87
CA ALA A 73 9.11 -8.45 11.75
C ALA A 73 9.61 -7.89 13.10
N TRP A 74 10.43 -6.85 13.08
CA TRP A 74 10.90 -6.15 14.28
C TRP A 74 9.75 -5.58 15.12
N THR A 75 8.74 -4.98 14.46
CA THR A 75 7.61 -4.32 15.12
C THR A 75 6.80 -5.28 16.01
N SER A 76 6.66 -6.54 15.60
CA SER A 76 5.90 -7.55 16.34
C SER A 76 6.38 -7.73 17.79
N GLY A 77 7.70 -7.67 18.01
CA GLY A 77 8.32 -7.81 19.34
C GLY A 77 8.58 -6.48 20.06
N ASN A 78 8.73 -5.37 19.31
CA ASN A 78 9.29 -4.13 19.86
C ASN A 78 8.30 -2.96 19.90
N ASN A 79 7.21 -3.00 19.11
CA ASN A 79 6.21 -1.93 19.08
C ASN A 79 4.80 -2.48 18.86
N LYS A 80 4.22 -3.02 19.94
CA LYS A 80 2.85 -3.60 19.97
C LYS A 80 1.78 -2.66 19.43
N LYS A 81 1.92 -1.35 19.64
CA LYS A 81 0.96 -0.36 19.13
C LYS A 81 0.93 -0.34 17.61
N LEU A 82 2.10 -0.28 16.97
CA LEU A 82 2.19 -0.30 15.50
C LEU A 82 1.80 -1.68 14.93
N SER A 83 2.16 -2.77 15.61
CA SER A 83 1.70 -4.13 15.24
C SER A 83 0.18 -4.23 15.22
N ASN A 84 -0.49 -3.77 16.29
CA ASN A 84 -1.95 -3.78 16.36
C ASN A 84 -2.61 -2.91 15.28
N LEU A 85 -1.98 -1.80 14.90
CA LEU A 85 -2.49 -0.96 13.80
C LEU A 85 -2.34 -1.67 12.46
N HIS A 86 -1.20 -2.32 12.22
CA HIS A 86 -0.96 -3.12 11.02
C HIS A 86 -2.04 -4.20 10.85
N ASP A 87 -2.31 -4.96 11.92
CA ASP A 87 -3.30 -6.04 11.89
C ASP A 87 -4.72 -5.51 11.64
N LYS A 88 -5.07 -4.35 12.20
CA LYS A 88 -6.36 -3.68 11.92
C LYS A 88 -6.50 -3.26 10.46
N ALA A 89 -5.43 -2.76 9.84
CA ALA A 89 -5.47 -2.39 8.42
C ALA A 89 -5.62 -3.63 7.53
N MET A 90 -4.93 -4.73 7.84
CA MET A 90 -5.13 -5.99 7.13
C MET A 90 -6.55 -6.52 7.29
N ALA A 91 -7.11 -6.48 8.51
CA ALA A 91 -8.49 -6.89 8.77
C ALA A 91 -9.51 -6.05 7.98
N LYS A 92 -9.21 -4.77 7.70
CA LYS A 92 -10.05 -3.92 6.84
C LYS A 92 -10.00 -4.36 5.37
N VAL A 93 -8.82 -4.74 4.87
CA VAL A 93 -8.68 -5.32 3.53
C VAL A 93 -9.47 -6.61 3.43
N ASP A 94 -9.31 -7.51 4.41
CA ASP A 94 -10.03 -8.78 4.47
C ASP A 94 -11.55 -8.59 4.53
N ARG A 95 -12.02 -7.66 5.37
CA ARG A 95 -13.44 -7.29 5.45
C ARG A 95 -13.98 -6.80 4.11
N ALA A 96 -13.20 -6.05 3.35
CA ALA A 96 -13.61 -5.59 2.02
C ALA A 96 -13.83 -6.75 1.03
N PHE A 97 -13.06 -7.85 1.15
CA PHE A 97 -13.30 -9.07 0.38
C PHE A 97 -14.62 -9.74 0.77
N HIS A 98 -14.98 -9.75 2.05
CA HIS A 98 -16.23 -10.32 2.52
C HIS A 98 -17.45 -9.48 2.11
N GLU A 99 -17.33 -8.15 2.16
CA GLU A 99 -18.43 -7.22 1.85
C GLU A 99 -18.51 -6.84 0.36
N HIS A 100 -17.56 -7.30 -0.46
CA HIS A 100 -17.43 -6.93 -1.87
C HIS A 100 -17.35 -5.41 -2.09
N ASP A 101 -16.74 -4.68 -1.15
CA ASP A 101 -16.66 -3.22 -1.16
C ASP A 101 -15.30 -2.72 -1.69
N ARG A 102 -15.30 -2.22 -2.93
CA ARG A 102 -14.10 -1.66 -3.59
C ARG A 102 -13.55 -0.42 -2.90
N ASN A 103 -14.41 0.43 -2.32
CA ASN A 103 -13.96 1.62 -1.61
C ASN A 103 -13.32 1.22 -0.28
N MET A 104 -13.92 0.28 0.45
CA MET A 104 -13.32 -0.27 1.67
C MET A 104 -11.98 -0.92 1.39
N PHE A 105 -11.89 -1.69 0.30
CA PHE A 105 -10.65 -2.32 -0.16
C PHE A 105 -9.56 -1.27 -0.37
N PHE A 106 -9.86 -0.23 -1.16
CA PHE A 106 -8.92 0.85 -1.43
C PHE A 106 -8.49 1.61 -0.16
N MET A 107 -9.43 1.92 0.73
CA MET A 107 -9.13 2.58 2.00
C MET A 107 -8.26 1.70 2.91
N GLY A 108 -8.52 0.39 2.95
CA GLY A 108 -7.69 -0.57 3.68
C GLY A 108 -6.26 -0.60 3.17
N LEU A 109 -6.06 -0.60 1.85
CA LEU A 109 -4.72 -0.53 1.24
C LEU A 109 -3.97 0.75 1.59
N ILE A 110 -4.65 1.90 1.55
CA ILE A 110 -4.07 3.19 1.93
C ILE A 110 -3.65 3.20 3.40
N GLU A 111 -4.52 2.73 4.30
CA GLU A 111 -4.23 2.67 5.73
C GLU A 111 -3.05 1.73 6.00
N PHE A 112 -3.02 0.59 5.32
CA PHE A 112 -1.90 -0.35 5.38
C PHE A 112 -0.57 0.32 4.98
N ASP A 113 -0.51 0.99 3.83
CA ASP A 113 0.69 1.73 3.37
C ASP A 113 1.16 2.77 4.40
N GLU A 114 0.25 3.54 5.00
CA GLU A 114 0.58 4.54 6.03
C GLU A 114 1.15 3.93 7.31
N ILE A 115 0.67 2.75 7.69
CA ILE A 115 1.18 2.04 8.85
C ILE A 115 2.56 1.44 8.55
N ILE A 116 2.78 0.91 7.35
CA ILE A 116 4.11 0.46 6.92
C ILE A 116 5.11 1.62 6.95
N GLU A 117 4.73 2.81 6.50
CA GLU A 117 5.56 4.01 6.58
C GLU A 117 6.01 4.30 8.02
N LYS A 118 5.06 4.32 8.97
CA LYS A 118 5.33 4.54 10.41
C LYS A 118 6.20 3.45 11.02
N ILE A 119 5.99 2.19 10.60
CA ILE A 119 6.78 1.03 11.03
C ILE A 119 8.24 1.18 10.60
N ILE A 120 8.48 1.55 9.35
CA ILE A 120 9.83 1.75 8.80
C ILE A 120 10.51 2.94 9.50
N GLU A 121 9.79 4.04 9.74
CA GLU A 121 10.33 5.18 10.49
C GLU A 121 10.77 4.78 11.90
N ALA A 122 9.91 4.07 12.64
CA ALA A 122 10.22 3.61 13.99
C ALA A 122 11.40 2.63 14.00
N TYR A 123 11.45 1.70 13.04
CA TYR A 123 12.56 0.77 12.88
C TYR A 123 13.88 1.51 12.62
N ASN A 124 13.90 2.43 11.66
CA ASN A 124 15.09 3.21 11.32
C ASN A 124 15.57 4.10 12.48
N GLN A 125 14.66 4.61 13.31
CA GLN A 125 15.02 5.34 14.52
C GLN A 125 15.67 4.42 15.57
N ALA A 126 15.13 3.22 15.78
CA ALA A 126 15.69 2.24 16.70
C ALA A 126 17.10 1.78 16.27
N GLN A 127 17.31 1.57 14.97
CA GLN A 127 18.61 1.19 14.42
C GLN A 127 19.67 2.28 14.57
N LYS A 128 19.29 3.56 14.58
CA LYS A 128 20.22 4.69 14.81
C LYS A 128 20.57 4.89 16.29
N ALA A 129 19.75 4.37 17.19
CA ALA A 129 19.92 4.49 18.64
C ALA A 129 20.65 3.28 19.25
N SER A 130 20.96 2.27 18.44
CA SER A 130 21.75 1.08 18.80
C SER A 130 23.20 1.25 18.40
#